data_AF-A4ET86-F1
#
_entry.id   AF-A4ET86-F1
#
_cell.length_a   1.000
_cell.length_b   1.000
_cell.length_c   1.000
_cell.angle_alpha   90.00
_cell.angle_beta   90.00
_cell.angle_gamma   90.00
#
_symmetry.space_group_name_H-M   'P 1'
#
loop_
_entity.id
_entity.type
_entity.pdbx_description
1 polymer ?
#
loop_
_entity_poly.entity_id
_entity_poly.type
_entity_poly.pdbx_seq_one_letter_code
_entity_poly.pdbx_strand_id
1 'polypeptide(L)'
;MANHLYQNDLPDDLKLGPVVAIDCETMGLNPHRDRLCVIQMSDGDGNAHIIQVAKGQSEAPNLCRLLEDPETLKLFHFGRFDIAAMYNAFGALSAPVYCTKIASRLVRTYTDRHGLKNLTQELLGIDISKQQQMSDWGAEILTDAQLDYAASDVLHLHKLRKALNKRLEREGRTEMAQACFDFLPMRAKLDLAGWPETDIFAHS
;
A
#
# COMPACT_ATOMS: atom_id res chain seq x y z
N MET A 1 5.85 -16.99 9.96
CA MET A 1 5.69 -16.16 8.76
C MET A 1 5.41 -17.10 7.62
N ALA A 2 4.16 -17.18 7.20
CA ALA A 2 3.75 -17.91 6.02
C ALA A 2 3.34 -16.91 4.93
N ASN A 3 3.79 -17.15 3.70
CA ASN A 3 3.37 -16.42 2.51
C ASN A 3 2.32 -17.27 1.80
N HIS A 4 1.08 -16.79 1.76
CA HIS A 4 -0.02 -17.46 1.08
C HIS A 4 -0.23 -16.83 -0.29
N LEU A 5 0.07 -17.56 -1.37
CA LEU A 5 -0.13 -17.10 -2.74
C LEU A 5 -1.49 -17.57 -3.27
N TYR A 6 -2.23 -16.64 -3.87
CA TYR A 6 -3.52 -16.84 -4.52
C TYR A 6 -3.45 -16.36 -5.97
N GLN A 7 -4.29 -16.96 -6.81
CA GLN A 7 -4.45 -16.54 -8.20
C GLN A 7 -5.75 -15.74 -8.34
N ASN A 8 -5.65 -14.58 -8.98
CA ASN A 8 -6.73 -13.66 -9.32
C ASN A 8 -7.42 -12.94 -8.14
N ASP A 9 -7.83 -13.63 -7.07
CA ASP A 9 -8.57 -13.02 -5.96
C ASP A 9 -8.26 -13.69 -4.61
N LEU A 10 -8.75 -13.09 -3.52
CA LEU A 10 -8.76 -13.70 -2.19
C LEU A 10 -9.73 -14.89 -2.11
N PRO A 11 -9.46 -15.90 -1.27
CA PRO A 11 -10.43 -16.95 -0.95
C PRO A 11 -11.69 -16.41 -0.25
N ASP A 12 -12.84 -17.05 -0.49
CA ASP A 12 -14.14 -16.66 0.08
C ASP A 12 -14.18 -16.75 1.63
N ASP A 13 -13.39 -17.66 2.20
CA ASP A 13 -13.35 -17.95 3.63
C ASP A 13 -12.26 -17.17 4.38
N LEU A 14 -11.41 -16.42 3.66
CA LEU A 14 -10.36 -15.63 4.29
C LEU A 14 -10.98 -14.43 5.03
N LYS A 15 -10.67 -14.34 6.32
CA LYS A 15 -11.05 -13.22 7.18
C LYS A 15 -9.81 -12.53 7.70
N LEU A 16 -9.62 -11.28 7.29
CA LEU A 16 -8.59 -10.40 7.83
C LEU A 16 -9.20 -9.50 8.90
N GLY A 17 -8.36 -9.02 9.82
CA GLY A 17 -8.78 -8.11 10.89
C GLY A 17 -9.23 -6.73 10.39
N PRO A 18 -9.70 -5.85 11.30
CA PRO A 18 -10.23 -4.52 10.97
C PRO A 18 -9.16 -3.52 10.48
N VAL A 19 -7.88 -3.93 10.44
CA VAL A 19 -6.78 -3.13 9.96
C VAL A 19 -5.90 -4.02 9.09
N VAL A 20 -5.82 -3.70 7.79
CA VAL A 20 -5.12 -4.50 6.80
C VAL A 20 -4.04 -3.66 6.16
N ALA A 21 -2.79 -4.11 6.25
CA ALA A 21 -1.67 -3.58 5.48
C ALA A 21 -1.79 -4.05 4.04
N ILE A 22 -1.60 -3.15 3.08
CA ILE A 22 -1.72 -3.42 1.64
C ILE A 22 -0.58 -2.73 0.91
N ASP A 23 -0.04 -3.41 -0.08
CA ASP A 23 0.90 -2.87 -1.06
C ASP A 23 0.70 -3.57 -2.41
N CYS A 24 1.22 -3.01 -3.51
CA CYS A 24 1.10 -3.64 -4.82
C CYS A 24 2.35 -3.55 -5.69
N GLU A 25 2.49 -4.52 -6.59
CA GLU A 25 3.53 -4.55 -7.60
C GLU A 25 2.94 -4.45 -9.00
N THR A 26 3.63 -3.74 -9.87
CA THR A 26 3.19 -3.39 -11.23
C THR A 26 4.36 -3.55 -12.19
N MET A 27 4.07 -3.51 -13.51
CA MET A 27 5.14 -3.50 -14.53
C MET A 27 5.98 -2.20 -14.53
N GLY A 28 5.56 -1.18 -13.77
CA GLY A 28 6.11 0.17 -13.81
C GLY A 28 5.15 1.19 -13.21
N LEU A 29 5.54 2.47 -13.22
CA LEU A 29 4.87 3.51 -12.44
C LEU A 29 3.75 4.26 -13.17
N ASN A 30 3.36 3.86 -14.39
CA ASN A 30 2.25 4.48 -15.10
C ASN A 30 1.04 3.54 -15.12
N PRO A 31 0.01 3.74 -14.26
CA PRO A 31 -1.14 2.83 -14.18
C PRO A 31 -1.89 2.60 -15.50
N HIS A 32 -1.84 3.54 -16.44
CA HIS A 32 -2.49 3.41 -17.76
C HIS A 32 -1.72 2.48 -18.73
N ARG A 33 -0.41 2.30 -18.51
CA ARG A 33 0.48 1.49 -19.35
C ARG A 33 0.90 0.20 -18.66
N ASP A 34 1.23 0.32 -17.39
CA ASP A 34 1.90 -0.69 -16.58
C ASP A 34 0.84 -1.38 -15.71
N ARG A 35 0.47 -2.60 -16.12
CA ARG A 35 -0.58 -3.35 -15.44
C ARG A 35 -0.21 -3.68 -13.99
N LEU A 36 -1.25 -3.84 -13.17
CA LEU A 36 -1.18 -4.47 -11.87
C LEU A 36 -0.79 -5.95 -12.02
N CYS A 37 0.14 -6.39 -11.17
CA CYS A 37 0.71 -7.73 -11.23
C CYS A 37 0.54 -8.49 -9.92
N VAL A 38 0.78 -7.83 -8.79
CA VAL A 38 0.69 -8.45 -7.47
C VAL A 38 0.01 -7.49 -6.49
N ILE A 39 -0.78 -8.03 -5.57
CA ILE A 39 -1.26 -7.32 -4.40
C ILE A 39 -0.93 -8.14 -3.18
N GLN A 40 -0.30 -7.53 -2.19
CA GLN A 40 0.09 -8.17 -0.95
C GLN A 40 -0.66 -7.54 0.22
N MET A 41 -1.04 -8.38 1.19
CA MET A 41 -1.82 -7.98 2.35
C MET A 41 -1.35 -8.67 3.63
N SER A 42 -1.53 -8.01 4.78
CA SER A 42 -1.32 -8.61 6.09
C SER A 42 -2.24 -7.95 7.11
N ASP A 43 -2.78 -8.69 8.07
CA ASP A 43 -3.53 -8.13 9.20
C ASP A 43 -2.65 -7.87 10.44
N GLY A 44 -1.34 -8.11 10.31
CA GLY A 44 -0.35 -7.88 11.37
C GLY A 44 -0.05 -9.09 12.25
N ASP A 45 -0.60 -10.27 11.93
CA ASP A 45 -0.32 -11.54 12.61
C ASP A 45 1.05 -12.16 12.28
N GLY A 46 1.76 -11.60 11.30
CA GLY A 46 3.05 -12.09 10.82
C GLY A 46 2.98 -12.99 9.60
N ASN A 47 1.79 -13.16 9.00
CA ASN A 47 1.57 -13.81 7.71
C ASN A 47 1.25 -12.77 6.63
N ALA A 48 1.51 -13.15 5.38
CA ALA A 48 1.20 -12.36 4.21
C ALA A 48 0.30 -13.14 3.23
N HIS A 49 -0.66 -12.43 2.67
CA HIS A 49 -1.62 -12.91 1.68
C HIS A 49 -1.34 -12.19 0.36
N ILE A 50 -0.95 -12.93 -0.67
CA ILE A 50 -0.44 -12.40 -1.93
C ILE A 50 -1.36 -12.86 -3.05
N ILE A 51 -1.91 -11.93 -3.82
CA ILE A 51 -2.68 -12.20 -5.03
C ILE A 51 -1.80 -11.93 -6.23
N GLN A 52 -1.63 -12.91 -7.12
CA GLN A 52 -1.10 -12.69 -8.45
C GLN A 52 -2.25 -12.36 -9.41
N VAL A 53 -2.15 -11.20 -10.07
CA VAL A 53 -3.19 -10.65 -10.96
C VAL A 53 -2.87 -11.03 -12.40
N ALA A 54 -3.82 -11.70 -13.05
CA ALA A 54 -3.67 -12.11 -14.44
C ALA A 54 -3.72 -10.91 -15.41
N LYS A 55 -3.03 -11.04 -16.55
CA LYS A 55 -3.07 -10.00 -17.59
C LYS A 55 -4.49 -9.86 -18.16
N GLY A 56 -5.05 -8.66 -18.08
CA GLY A 56 -6.40 -8.35 -18.58
C GLY A 56 -7.51 -8.69 -17.58
N GLN A 57 -7.17 -9.11 -16.36
CA GLN A 57 -8.14 -9.30 -15.29
C GLN A 57 -8.74 -7.94 -14.88
N SER A 58 -10.07 -7.89 -14.78
CA SER A 58 -10.83 -6.71 -14.39
C SER A 58 -11.73 -6.93 -13.17
N GLU A 59 -11.72 -8.13 -12.59
CA GLU A 59 -12.56 -8.50 -11.46
C GLU A 59 -11.75 -9.22 -10.38
N ALA A 60 -11.97 -8.84 -9.13
CA ALA A 60 -11.46 -9.50 -7.92
C ALA A 60 -12.45 -9.19 -6.77
N PRO A 61 -13.67 -9.75 -6.79
CA PRO A 61 -14.77 -9.33 -5.92
C PRO A 61 -14.46 -9.39 -4.41
N ASN A 62 -13.65 -10.36 -3.95
CA ASN A 62 -13.30 -10.49 -2.54
C ASN A 62 -12.32 -9.40 -2.10
N LEU A 63 -11.30 -9.15 -2.92
CA LEU A 63 -10.42 -8.00 -2.75
C LEU A 63 -11.20 -6.68 -2.78
N CYS A 64 -12.04 -6.46 -3.79
CA CYS A 64 -12.80 -5.21 -3.95
C CYS A 64 -13.65 -4.92 -2.71
N ARG A 65 -14.34 -5.94 -2.19
CA ARG A 65 -15.10 -5.84 -0.94
C ARG A 65 -14.25 -5.38 0.23
N LEU A 66 -13.03 -5.90 0.38
CA LEU A 66 -12.10 -5.49 1.45
C LEU A 66 -11.61 -4.05 1.26
N LEU A 67 -11.26 -3.67 0.03
CA LEU A 67 -10.78 -2.32 -0.28
C LEU A 67 -11.87 -1.27 0.00
N GLU A 68 -13.13 -1.58 -0.28
CA GLU A 68 -14.25 -0.67 -0.14
C GLU A 68 -14.94 -0.73 1.23
N ASP A 69 -14.60 -1.72 2.07
CA ASP A 69 -15.21 -1.88 3.39
C ASP A 69 -14.89 -0.68 4.31
N PRO A 70 -15.89 0.12 4.72
CA PRO A 70 -15.68 1.30 5.55
C PRO A 70 -15.20 0.95 6.97
N GLU A 71 -15.45 -0.28 7.44
CA GLU A 71 -15.06 -0.73 8.78
C GLU A 71 -13.62 -1.27 8.83
N THR A 72 -13.00 -1.48 7.65
CA THR A 72 -11.63 -1.95 7.54
C THR A 72 -10.70 -0.79 7.17
N LEU A 73 -9.71 -0.50 8.02
CA LEU A 73 -8.68 0.50 7.73
C LEU A 73 -7.54 -0.10 6.90
N LYS A 74 -7.28 0.48 5.72
CA LYS A 74 -6.19 0.04 4.84
C LYS A 74 -4.90 0.81 5.09
N LEU A 75 -3.83 0.13 5.50
CA LEU A 75 -2.51 0.72 5.74
C LEU A 75 -1.65 0.60 4.50
N PHE A 76 -1.10 1.72 4.03
CA PHE A 76 -0.16 1.77 2.91
C PHE A 76 1.15 2.44 3.32
N HIS A 77 2.22 2.14 2.60
CA HIS A 77 3.38 3.01 2.51
C HIS A 77 3.41 3.70 1.14
N PHE A 78 3.00 4.98 1.09
CA PHE A 78 2.81 5.72 -0.17
C PHE A 78 1.58 5.29 -1.00
N GLY A 79 0.45 5.04 -0.33
CA GLY A 79 -0.80 4.58 -0.97
C GLY A 79 -1.36 5.42 -2.12
N ARG A 80 -0.82 6.61 -2.42
CA ARG A 80 -1.19 7.41 -3.60
C ARG A 80 -1.11 6.57 -4.88
N PHE A 81 -0.04 5.78 -5.04
CA PHE A 81 0.17 4.94 -6.21
C PHE A 81 -0.71 3.69 -6.18
N ASP A 82 -0.71 2.97 -5.06
CA ASP A 82 -1.41 1.68 -4.94
C ASP A 82 -2.92 1.81 -5.10
N ILE A 83 -3.50 2.86 -4.51
CA ILE A 83 -4.92 3.17 -4.64
C ILE A 83 -5.25 3.48 -6.11
N ALA A 84 -4.40 4.22 -6.82
CA ALA A 84 -4.60 4.49 -8.24
C ALA A 84 -4.48 3.22 -9.09
N ALA A 85 -3.49 2.37 -8.84
CA ALA A 85 -3.29 1.12 -9.56
C ALA A 85 -4.47 0.15 -9.39
N MET A 86 -4.94 -0.06 -8.16
CA MET A 86 -6.08 -0.94 -7.87
C MET A 86 -7.40 -0.36 -8.39
N TYR A 87 -7.62 0.96 -8.25
CA TYR A 87 -8.81 1.60 -8.81
C TYR A 87 -8.84 1.52 -10.33
N ASN A 88 -7.69 1.70 -11.00
CA ASN A 88 -7.59 1.58 -12.45
C ASN A 88 -7.83 0.13 -12.94
N ALA A 89 -7.37 -0.87 -12.17
CA ALA A 89 -7.52 -2.28 -12.52
C ALA A 89 -8.94 -2.81 -12.28
N PHE A 90 -9.56 -2.45 -11.15
CA PHE A 90 -10.78 -3.11 -10.66
C PHE A 90 -11.95 -2.16 -10.39
N GLY A 91 -11.74 -0.84 -10.48
CA GLY A 91 -12.77 0.16 -10.15
C GLY A 91 -13.04 0.33 -8.65
N ALA A 92 -12.37 -0.45 -7.79
CA ALA A 92 -12.54 -0.40 -6.34
C ALA A 92 -11.70 0.71 -5.71
N LEU A 93 -12.36 1.67 -5.04
CA LEU A 93 -11.67 2.79 -4.41
C LEU A 93 -11.40 2.49 -2.93
N SER A 94 -10.13 2.27 -2.59
CA SER A 94 -9.73 1.97 -1.21
C SER A 94 -10.01 3.14 -0.26
N ALA A 95 -10.92 2.94 0.69
CA ALA A 95 -11.22 3.89 1.77
C ALA A 95 -11.92 3.16 2.95
N PRO A 96 -11.64 3.51 4.22
CA PRO A 96 -10.66 4.50 4.70
C PRO A 96 -9.21 4.01 4.62
N VAL A 97 -8.25 4.94 4.59
CA VAL A 97 -6.82 4.62 4.44
C VAL A 97 -5.95 5.28 5.50
N TYR A 98 -4.75 4.75 5.71
CA TYR A 98 -3.68 5.38 6.47
C TYR A 98 -2.37 5.24 5.69
N CYS A 99 -1.63 6.33 5.52
CA CYS A 99 -0.37 6.32 4.77
C CYS A 99 0.82 6.62 5.68
N THR A 100 1.66 5.61 5.91
CA THR A 100 2.86 5.74 6.75
C THR A 100 3.88 6.73 6.18
N LYS A 101 3.94 6.91 4.86
CA LYS A 101 4.83 7.90 4.23
C LYS A 101 4.35 9.33 4.49
N ILE A 102 3.05 9.61 4.42
CA ILE A 102 2.47 10.92 4.80
C ILE A 102 2.76 11.19 6.27
N ALA A 103 2.41 10.26 7.16
CA ALA A 103 2.66 10.40 8.59
C ALA A 103 4.15 10.66 8.88
N SER A 104 5.05 9.93 8.21
CA SER A 104 6.49 10.10 8.33
C SER A 104 6.95 11.49 7.88
N ARG A 105 6.48 12.01 6.74
CA ARG A 105 6.79 13.38 6.28
C ARG A 105 6.33 14.44 7.27
N LEU A 106 5.20 14.20 7.93
CA LEU A 106 4.65 15.12 8.91
C LEU A 106 5.40 15.14 10.24
N VAL A 107 6.15 14.10 10.63
CA VAL A 107 6.74 14.02 12.00
C VAL A 107 8.24 13.73 12.05
N ARG A 108 8.83 13.18 10.99
CA ARG A 108 10.27 12.94 10.89
C ARG A 108 10.94 14.08 10.14
N THR A 109 10.69 15.33 10.56
CA THR A 109 11.09 16.56 9.86
C THR A 109 12.58 16.88 9.92
N TYR A 110 13.39 16.02 10.55
CA TYR A 110 14.85 16.10 10.61
C TYR A 110 15.55 15.31 9.48
N THR A 111 14.79 14.73 8.55
CA THR A 111 15.34 13.91 7.46
C THR A 111 14.43 13.94 6.24
N ASP A 112 15.02 13.79 5.06
CA ASP A 112 14.28 13.60 3.79
C ASP A 112 14.04 12.10 3.48
N ARG A 113 14.54 11.19 4.31
CA ARG A 113 14.49 9.74 4.07
C ARG A 113 13.18 9.16 4.57
N HIS A 114 12.15 9.18 3.72
CA HIS A 114 10.80 8.69 4.06
C HIS A 114 10.39 7.38 3.37
N GLY A 115 11.31 6.68 2.68
CA GLY A 115 11.00 5.37 2.09
C GLY A 115 10.94 4.25 3.14
N LEU A 116 10.12 3.22 2.89
CA LEU A 116 9.77 2.15 3.84
C LEU A 116 10.99 1.56 4.57
N LYS A 117 12.03 1.15 3.83
CA LYS A 117 13.29 0.65 4.39
C LYS A 117 13.89 1.55 5.49
N ASN A 118 13.88 2.87 5.28
CA ASN A 118 14.42 3.80 6.28
C ASN A 118 13.53 3.88 7.51
N LEU A 119 12.20 3.81 7.33
CA LEU A 119 11.24 3.83 8.43
C LEU A 119 11.36 2.56 9.28
N THR A 120 11.41 1.38 8.65
CA THR A 120 11.57 0.10 9.37
C THR A 120 12.88 0.06 10.14
N GLN A 121 13.98 0.54 9.53
CA GLN A 121 15.28 0.57 10.18
C GLN A 121 15.29 1.53 11.37
N GLU A 122 14.85 2.78 11.20
CA GLU A 122 14.92 3.78 12.26
C GLU A 122 13.90 3.53 13.40
N LEU A 123 12.66 3.17 13.06
CA LEU A 123 11.59 3.10 14.04
C LEU A 123 11.46 1.72 14.68
N LEU A 124 11.88 0.66 13.99
CA LEU A 124 11.70 -0.72 14.44
C LEU A 124 13.04 -1.48 14.59
N GLY A 125 14.16 -0.94 14.09
CA GLY A 125 15.44 -1.66 14.06
C GLY A 125 15.46 -2.82 13.05
N ILE A 126 14.56 -2.82 12.07
CA ILE A 126 14.40 -3.91 11.09
C ILE A 126 14.95 -3.46 9.74
N ASP A 127 15.89 -4.24 9.19
CA ASP A 127 16.37 -4.08 7.83
C ASP A 127 15.53 -4.92 6.85
N ILE A 128 15.12 -4.31 5.74
CA ILE A 128 14.40 -4.99 4.66
C ILE A 128 15.18 -4.85 3.36
N SER A 129 15.16 -5.91 2.54
CA SER A 129 15.82 -5.93 1.24
C SER A 129 15.02 -5.14 0.21
N LYS A 130 15.72 -4.54 -0.76
CA LYS A 130 15.10 -3.85 -1.92
C LYS A 130 15.41 -4.54 -3.25
N GLN A 131 16.03 -5.72 -3.21
CA GLN A 131 16.60 -6.34 -4.42
C GLN A 131 15.54 -6.68 -5.47
N GLN A 132 14.32 -7.03 -5.06
CA GLN A 132 13.26 -7.45 -5.98
C GLN A 132 12.32 -6.31 -6.43
N GLN A 133 12.53 -5.09 -5.94
CA GLN A 133 11.72 -3.93 -6.30
C GLN A 133 11.69 -3.67 -7.82
N MET A 134 12.78 -3.99 -8.52
CA MET A 134 12.91 -3.81 -9.98
C MET A 134 12.98 -5.17 -10.72
N SER A 135 12.22 -6.16 -10.23
CA SER A 135 12.10 -7.47 -10.87
C SER A 135 10.95 -7.51 -11.91
N ASP A 136 10.89 -8.57 -12.72
CA ASP A 136 9.75 -8.80 -13.62
C ASP A 136 8.55 -9.36 -12.83
N TRP A 137 7.73 -8.45 -12.31
CA TRP A 137 6.48 -8.79 -11.63
C TRP A 137 5.42 -9.37 -12.57
N GLY A 138 5.61 -9.24 -13.89
CA GLY A 138 4.70 -9.77 -14.90
C GLY A 138 4.88 -11.26 -15.19
N ALA A 139 5.87 -11.90 -14.57
CA ALA A 139 6.20 -13.31 -14.77
C ALA A 139 5.00 -14.24 -14.50
N GLU A 140 4.92 -15.35 -15.23
CA GLU A 140 3.87 -16.36 -15.02
C GLU A 140 3.98 -17.01 -13.64
N ILE A 141 5.21 -17.23 -13.16
CA ILE A 141 5.50 -17.83 -11.86
C ILE A 141 6.40 -16.86 -11.09
N LEU A 142 5.92 -16.39 -9.95
CA LEU A 142 6.71 -15.58 -9.02
C LEU A 142 7.76 -16.45 -8.34
N THR A 143 8.96 -15.90 -8.20
CA THR A 143 10.05 -16.56 -7.46
C THR A 143 9.85 -16.43 -5.95
N ASP A 144 10.43 -17.34 -5.16
CA ASP A 144 10.41 -17.24 -3.69
C ASP A 144 10.95 -15.90 -3.19
N ALA A 145 11.99 -15.37 -3.83
CA ALA A 145 12.56 -14.07 -3.49
C ALA A 145 11.57 -12.91 -3.72
N GLN A 146 10.76 -12.97 -4.78
CA GLN A 146 9.70 -11.98 -5.04
C GLN A 146 8.59 -12.10 -3.99
N LEU A 147 8.18 -13.32 -3.62
CA LEU A 147 7.17 -13.55 -2.58
C LEU A 147 7.64 -13.03 -1.22
N ASP A 148 8.89 -13.30 -0.85
CA ASP A 148 9.49 -12.81 0.40
C ASP A 148 9.61 -11.28 0.43
N TYR A 149 9.99 -10.68 -0.70
CA TYR A 149 10.02 -9.22 -0.84
C TYR A 149 8.63 -8.62 -0.66
N ALA A 150 7.63 -9.09 -1.42
CA ALA A 150 6.25 -8.58 -1.35
C ALA A 150 5.66 -8.74 0.05
N ALA A 151 5.90 -9.87 0.71
CA ALA A 151 5.49 -10.06 2.10
C ALA A 151 6.14 -9.03 3.04
N SER A 152 7.44 -8.79 2.89
CA SER A 152 8.19 -7.87 3.78
C SER A 152 7.68 -6.43 3.74
N ASP A 153 7.10 -5.98 2.63
CA ASP A 153 6.60 -4.62 2.46
C ASP A 153 5.29 -4.36 3.25
N VAL A 154 4.52 -5.40 3.59
CA VAL A 154 3.27 -5.27 4.36
C VAL A 154 3.38 -5.67 5.83
N LEU A 155 4.29 -6.59 6.17
CA LEU A 155 4.40 -7.20 7.51
C LEU A 155 4.76 -6.22 8.65
N HIS A 156 5.20 -5.01 8.32
CA HIS A 156 5.68 -4.04 9.30
C HIS A 156 4.82 -2.77 9.42
N LEU A 157 3.81 -2.60 8.56
CA LEU A 157 3.02 -1.36 8.51
C LEU A 157 2.22 -1.11 9.80
N HIS A 158 1.70 -2.14 10.47
CA HIS A 158 0.99 -1.98 11.76
C HIS A 158 1.92 -1.46 12.85
N LYS A 159 3.14 -1.98 12.92
CA LYS A 159 4.16 -1.52 13.89
C LYS A 159 4.61 -0.09 13.59
N LEU A 160 4.79 0.23 12.31
CA LEU A 160 5.11 1.59 11.87
C LEU A 160 3.99 2.58 12.21
N ARG A 161 2.72 2.25 11.94
CA ARG A 161 1.57 3.08 12.33
C ARG A 161 1.58 3.36 13.82
N LYS A 162 1.80 2.34 14.67
CA LYS A 162 1.87 2.53 16.13
C LYS A 162 2.98 3.51 16.54
N ALA A 163 4.16 3.40 15.93
CA ALA A 163 5.29 4.28 16.21
C ALA A 163 5.04 5.73 15.71
N LEU A 164 4.44 5.87 14.53
CA LEU A 164 4.14 7.16 13.91
C LEU A 164 3.00 7.88 14.62
N ASN A 165 1.96 7.18 15.06
CA ASN A 165 0.86 7.77 15.82
C ASN A 165 1.34 8.44 17.12
N LYS A 166 2.23 7.76 17.87
CA LYS A 166 2.86 8.37 19.07
C LYS A 166 3.58 9.68 18.76
N ARG A 167 4.22 9.77 17.58
CA ARG A 167 4.92 10.99 17.15
C ARG A 167 3.95 12.05 16.65
N LEU A 168 2.91 11.68 15.91
CA LEU A 168 1.85 12.58 15.47
C LEU A 168 1.17 13.24 16.67
N GLU A 169 0.84 12.46 17.70
CA GLU A 169 0.26 12.95 18.95
C GLU A 169 1.22 13.88 19.69
N ARG A 170 2.49 13.47 19.87
CA ARG A 170 3.53 14.28 20.52
C ARG A 170 3.72 15.65 19.85
N GLU A 171 3.70 15.69 18.53
CA GLU A 171 3.90 16.91 17.73
C GLU A 171 2.60 17.70 17.48
N GLY A 172 1.45 17.20 17.93
CA GLY A 172 0.15 17.85 17.69
C GLY A 172 -0.29 17.86 16.21
N ARG A 173 0.11 16.85 15.43
CA ARG A 173 -0.13 16.78 13.97
C ARG A 173 -1.14 15.69 13.54
N THR A 174 -1.83 15.07 14.49
CA THR A 174 -2.78 13.98 14.23
C THR A 174 -3.93 14.39 13.31
N GLU A 175 -4.56 15.54 13.56
CA GLU A 175 -5.68 16.04 12.75
C GLU A 175 -5.24 16.33 11.31
N MET A 176 -4.07 16.95 11.14
CA MET A 176 -3.48 17.21 9.83
C MET A 176 -3.23 15.90 9.07
N ALA A 177 -2.68 14.88 9.74
CA ALA A 177 -2.47 13.58 9.12
C ALA A 177 -3.80 12.93 8.71
N GLN A 178 -4.83 13.00 9.56
CA GLN A 178 -6.16 12.46 9.25
C GLN A 178 -6.75 13.12 8.00
N ALA A 179 -6.74 14.45 7.91
CA ALA A 179 -7.23 15.17 6.73
C ALA A 179 -6.46 14.77 5.45
N CYS A 180 -5.13 14.55 5.54
CA CYS A 180 -4.35 14.05 4.43
C CYS A 180 -4.73 12.62 4.02
N PHE A 181 -5.05 11.75 5.00
CA PHE A 181 -5.50 10.38 4.72
C PHE A 181 -6.87 10.36 4.04
N ASP A 182 -7.80 11.17 4.51
CA ASP A 182 -9.15 11.28 3.96
C ASP A 182 -9.12 11.80 2.50
N PHE A 183 -8.18 12.69 2.18
CA PHE A 183 -8.00 13.21 0.82
C PHE A 183 -7.25 12.24 -0.11
N LEU A 184 -6.49 11.28 0.44
CA LEU A 184 -5.57 10.44 -0.34
C LEU A 184 -6.26 9.63 -1.47
N PRO A 185 -7.45 9.02 -1.28
CA PRO A 185 -8.15 8.34 -2.38
C PRO A 185 -8.53 9.30 -3.53
N MET A 186 -8.92 10.53 -3.21
CA MET A 186 -9.19 11.55 -4.23
C MET A 186 -7.90 11.98 -4.95
N ARG A 187 -6.80 12.15 -4.21
CA ARG A 187 -5.50 12.46 -4.82
C ARG A 187 -5.08 11.38 -5.82
N ALA A 188 -5.30 10.11 -5.52
CA ALA A 188 -5.05 9.01 -6.45
C ALA A 188 -5.94 9.08 -7.71
N LYS A 189 -7.23 9.41 -7.56
CA LYS A 189 -8.13 9.62 -8.71
C LYS A 189 -7.71 10.80 -9.59
N LEU A 190 -7.24 11.89 -8.99
CA LEU A 190 -6.73 13.04 -9.75
C LEU A 190 -5.52 12.65 -10.60
N ASP A 191 -4.65 11.76 -10.11
CA ASP A 191 -3.51 11.28 -10.90
C ASP A 191 -3.96 10.55 -12.15
N LEU A 192 -4.93 9.64 -12.02
CA LEU A 192 -5.49 8.91 -13.15
C LEU A 192 -6.25 9.81 -14.13
N ALA A 193 -6.89 10.87 -13.62
CA ALA A 193 -7.63 11.82 -14.43
C ALA A 193 -6.76 12.86 -15.16
N GLY A 194 -5.44 12.80 -15.00
CA GLY A 194 -4.49 13.61 -15.77
C GLY A 194 -3.73 14.68 -14.98
N TRP A 195 -3.80 14.67 -13.65
CA TRP A 195 -3.05 15.60 -12.78
C TRP A 195 -1.92 14.97 -11.94
N PRO A 196 -1.13 13.98 -12.41
CA PRO A 196 -0.14 13.30 -11.57
C PRO A 196 1.02 14.20 -11.09
N GLU A 197 1.42 15.18 -11.92
CA GLU A 197 2.54 16.08 -11.64
C GLU A 197 2.11 17.46 -11.11
N THR A 198 0.79 17.71 -11.04
CA THR A 198 0.23 18.99 -10.58
C THR A 198 -0.31 18.85 -9.17
N ASP A 199 0.18 19.68 -8.27
CA ASP A 199 -0.52 19.94 -7.02
C ASP A 199 -1.77 20.77 -7.31
N ILE A 200 -2.95 20.18 -7.14
CA ILE A 200 -4.23 20.81 -7.49
C ILE A 200 -4.54 22.04 -6.62
N PHE A 201 -3.80 22.21 -5.52
CA PHE A 201 -3.90 23.37 -4.65
C PHE A 201 -2.90 24.48 -5.00
N ALA A 202 -1.96 24.24 -5.91
CA ALA A 202 -1.02 25.24 -6.39
C ALA A 202 -1.64 26.11 -7.50
N HIS A 203 -1.04 27.29 -7.75
CA HIS A 203 -1.49 28.19 -8.82
C HIS A 203 -1.28 27.61 -10.23
N SER A 204 -0.20 26.85 -10.42
CA SER A 204 0.20 26.17 -11.67
C SER A 204 1.22 25.09 -11.37
#